data_AF-A0A2N6VJF1-F1
#
_entry.id   AF-A0A2N6VJF1-F1
#
_cell.length_a   1.000
_cell.length_b   1.000
_cell.length_c   1.000
_cell.angle_alpha   90.00
_cell.angle_beta   90.00
_cell.angle_gamma   90.00
#
_symmetry.space_group_name_H-M   'P 1'
#
loop_
_entity.id
_entity.type
_entity.pdbx_description
1 polymer ?
#
loop_
_entity_poly.entity_id
_entity_poly.type
_entity_poly.pdbx_seq_one_letter_code
_entity_poly.pdbx_strand_id
1 'polypeptide(L)' 'LGLGERFEEVELMYEAADKILGHLVKVTPSSKVVGDLALHLVAVNADPKEFAENPQSFDIP' A
#
# COMPACT_ATOMS: atom_id res chain seq x y z
N LEU A 1 -10.68 4.78 8.52
CA LEU A 1 -10.62 4.10 7.20
C LEU A 1 -11.73 3.07 7.00
N GLY A 2 -12.31 2.46 8.05
CA GLY A 2 -13.44 1.53 7.87
C GLY A 2 -13.07 0.21 7.19
N LEU A 3 -11.79 -0.14 7.16
CA LEU A 3 -11.24 -1.32 6.45
C LEU A 3 -11.18 -2.58 7.32
N GLY A 4 -11.88 -2.62 8.47
CA GLY A 4 -11.81 -3.75 9.39
C GLY A 4 -12.21 -5.09 8.73
N GLU A 5 -13.27 -5.07 7.92
CA GLU A 5 -13.76 -6.24 7.15
C GLU A 5 -12.91 -6.54 5.91
N ARG A 6 -11.95 -5.67 5.56
CA ARG A 6 -11.09 -5.76 4.37
C ARG A 6 -9.63 -6.04 4.76
N PHE A 7 -9.40 -6.63 5.93
CA PHE A 7 -8.05 -6.80 6.46
C PHE A 7 -7.17 -7.67 5.55
N GLU A 8 -7.73 -8.73 4.96
CA GLU A 8 -7.00 -9.59 4.00
C GLU A 8 -6.57 -8.80 2.74
N GLU A 9 -7.40 -7.87 2.25
CA GLU A 9 -7.02 -6.99 1.14
C GLU A 9 -5.86 -6.05 1.53
N VAL A 10 -5.84 -5.59 2.78
CA VAL A 10 -4.75 -4.77 3.31
C VAL A 10 -3.45 -5.58 3.39
N GLU A 11 -3.48 -6.85 3.79
CA GLU A 11 -2.30 -7.71 3.81
C GLU A 11 -1.72 -7.93 2.40
N LEU A 12 -2.58 -8.23 1.42
CA LEU A 12 -2.18 -8.38 0.03
C LEU A 12 -1.61 -7.08 -0.54
N MET A 13 -2.25 -5.96 -0.23
CA MET A 13 -1.77 -4.64 -0.66
C MET A 13 -0.46 -4.26 0.03
N TYR A 14 -0.24 -4.66 1.28
CA TYR A 14 1.01 -4.43 2.00
C TYR A 14 2.17 -5.16 1.33
N GLU A 15 1.96 -6.42 0.90
CA GLU A 15 2.95 -7.16 0.13
C GLU A 15 3.23 -6.49 -1.23
N ALA A 16 2.18 -6.04 -1.91
CA ALA A 16 2.31 -5.32 -3.18
C ALA A 16 3.08 -4.00 -3.01
N ALA A 17 2.73 -3.20 -2.02
CA ALA A 17 3.41 -1.94 -1.69
C ALA A 17 4.90 -2.18 -1.37
N ASP A 18 5.25 -3.23 -0.61
CA ASP A 18 6.64 -3.58 -0.35
C ASP A 18 7.41 -3.90 -1.64
N LYS A 19 6.81 -4.67 -2.55
CA LYS A 19 7.40 -4.98 -3.86
C LYS A 19 7.63 -3.71 -4.68
N ILE A 20 6.62 -2.83 -4.74
CA ILE A 20 6.65 -1.58 -5.50
C ILE A 20 7.73 -0.63 -4.96
N LEU A 21 7.92 -0.60 -3.64
CA LEU A 21 8.96 0.19 -2.99
C LEU A 21 10.35 -0.48 -3.00
N GLY A 22 10.50 -1.64 -3.64
CA GLY A 22 11.79 -2.29 -3.84
C GLY A 22 12.25 -3.18 -2.69
N HIS A 23 11.34 -3.79 -1.94
CA HIS A 23 11.61 -4.71 -0.83
C HIS A 23 12.49 -4.11 0.27
N LEU A 24 11.98 -3.09 0.93
CA LEU A 24 12.68 -2.40 2.02
C LEU A 24 12.83 -3.30 3.26
N VAL A 25 13.86 -3.01 4.06
CA VAL A 25 13.91 -3.50 5.45
C VAL A 25 12.77 -2.83 6.21
N LYS A 26 11.78 -3.62 6.63
CA LYS A 26 10.54 -3.15 7.28
C LYS A 26 10.65 -3.25 8.79
N VAL A 27 11.09 -2.16 9.40
CA VAL A 27 11.08 -1.94 10.86
C VAL A 27 10.65 -0.49 11.09
N THR A 28 10.40 -0.07 12.32
CA THR A 28 10.10 1.35 12.57
C THR A 28 11.27 2.25 12.10
N PRO A 29 11.04 3.29 11.27
CA PRO A 29 9.75 3.81 10.78
C PRO A 29 9.29 3.28 9.41
N SER A 30 10.13 2.57 8.66
CA SER A 30 9.83 2.11 7.29
C SER A 30 8.62 1.17 7.19
N SER A 31 8.37 0.34 8.20
CA SER A 31 7.16 -0.52 8.23
C SER A 31 5.86 0.29 8.27
N LYS A 32 5.88 1.48 8.87
CA LYS A 32 4.72 2.38 8.85
C LYS A 32 4.49 2.99 7.47
N VAL A 33 5.56 3.35 6.75
CA VAL A 33 5.44 3.90 5.38
C VAL A 33 4.75 2.91 4.45
N VAL A 34 5.17 1.63 4.48
CA VAL A 34 4.53 0.58 3.68
C VAL A 34 3.07 0.37 4.10
N GLY A 35 2.80 0.40 5.41
CA GLY A 35 1.44 0.24 5.95
C GLY A 35 0.49 1.37 5.57
N ASP A 36 0.93 2.62 5.70
CA ASP A 36 0.11 3.79 5.36
C ASP A 36 -0.21 3.81 3.86
N LEU A 37 0.77 3.48 3.00
CA LEU A 37 0.55 3.35 1.57
C LEU A 37 -0.48 2.25 1.26
N ALA A 38 -0.33 1.06 1.86
CA ALA A 38 -1.25 -0.05 1.62
C ALA A 38 -2.68 0.27 2.04
N LEU A 39 -2.84 0.87 3.23
CA LEU A 39 -4.13 1.32 3.74
C LEU A 39 -4.78 2.36 2.81
N HIS A 40 -3.99 3.29 2.27
CA HIS A 40 -4.49 4.28 1.33
C HIS A 40 -4.96 3.62 0.04
N LEU A 41 -4.14 2.76 -0.58
CA LEU A 41 -4.46 2.09 -1.84
C LEU A 41 -5.71 1.21 -1.75
N VAL A 42 -5.91 0.51 -0.63
CA VAL A 42 -7.15 -0.24 -0.38
C VAL A 42 -8.35 0.69 -0.20
N ALA A 43 -8.17 1.82 0.50
CA ALA A 43 -9.25 2.78 0.69
C ALA A 43 -9.76 3.39 -0.62
N VAL A 44 -8.88 3.59 -1.61
CA VAL A 44 -9.25 4.10 -2.94
C VAL A 44 -9.54 3.00 -3.98
N ASN A 45 -9.47 1.72 -3.58
CA ASN A 45 -9.61 0.56 -4.48
C ASN A 45 -8.63 0.59 -5.68
N ALA A 46 -7.38 1.00 -5.45
CA ALA A 46 -6.36 1.06 -6.49
C ALA A 46 -5.92 -0.35 -6.93
N ASP A 47 -5.67 -0.52 -8.24
CA ASP A 47 -4.91 -1.67 -8.72
C ASP A 47 -3.42 -1.43 -8.42
N PRO A 48 -2.74 -2.33 -7.68
CA PRO A 48 -1.32 -2.17 -7.38
C PRO A 48 -0.43 -2.13 -8.64
N LYS A 49 -0.85 -2.75 -9.74
CA LYS A 49 -0.12 -2.68 -11.02
C LYS A 49 -0.24 -1.30 -11.65
N GLU A 50 -1.43 -0.73 -11.66
CA GLU A 50 -1.67 0.62 -12.17
C GLU A 50 -0.89 1.64 -11.34
N PHE A 51 -0.89 1.50 -10.01
CA PHE A 51 -0.07 2.33 -9.12
C PHE A 51 1.43 2.19 -9.42
N ALA A 52 1.92 0.97 -9.68
CA ALA A 52 3.33 0.75 -9.99
C ALA A 52 3.75 1.37 -11.33
N GLU A 53 2.87 1.32 -12.34
CA GLU A 53 3.13 1.87 -13.68
C GLU A 53 3.01 3.40 -13.71
N ASN A 54 2.05 3.96 -12.97
CA ASN A 54 1.75 5.38 -12.99
C ASN A 54 1.41 5.94 -11.59
N PRO A 55 2.37 5.98 -10.66
CA PRO A 55 2.13 6.39 -9.28
C PRO A 55 1.73 7.87 -9.17
N GLN A 56 2.09 8.71 -10.14
CA GLN A 56 1.75 10.14 -10.15
C GLN A 56 0.26 10.42 -10.36
N SER A 57 -0.51 9.44 -10.83
CA SER A 57 -1.97 9.55 -10.95
C SER A 57 -2.71 9.32 -9.64
N PHE A 58 -2.01 8.94 -8.58
CA PHE A 58 -2.59 8.69 -7.26
C PHE A 58 -2.11 9.76 -6.28
N ASP A 59 -3.03 10.33 -5.51
CA ASP A 59 -2.69 11.21 -4.40
C ASP A 59 -2.29 10.36 -3.21
N ILE A 60 -1.00 10.38 -2.83
CA ILE A 60 -0.46 9.52 -1.78
C ILE A 60 -0.13 10.32 -0.50
N PRO A 61 -0.19 9.68 0.68
CA PRO A 61 0.10 10.32 1.97
C PRO A 61 1.50 10.93 2.09
#